data_AF-A0AAU7NY05-F1
#
_entry.id   AF-A0AAU7NY05-F1
#
_cell.length_a   1.000
_cell.length_b   1.000
_cell.length_c   1.000
_cell.angle_alpha   90.00
_cell.angle_beta   90.00
_cell.angle_gamma   90.00
#
_symmetry.space_group_name_H-M   'P 1'
#
loop_
_entity.id
_entity.type
_entity.pdbx_description
1 polymer ?
#
loop_
_entity_poly.entity_id
_entity_poly.type
_entity_poly.pdbx_seq_one_letter_code
_entity_poly.pdbx_strand_id
1 'polypeptide(L)'
;MNSRRSPRRTFWRLLLLTIAPVFCAFAHHPDNAPPLFQNRFFTLSQDNQLICTTSEKQFKSPAELRAIIAYYEKNAADLRQHSVAVLTDHIHPLHLQDLLEFREDCADTPSPDLCVLEKYWDSEESALRVLALFYDTKTIIKHSDDYLIPRFKDDHLRVFEKGIRKIPPFLRKTITRAKPINKLEKAIAKAPAHLQSLILEASPEDYETSIWTDHTHPLTIVPGTGFRSQTVAQVYNGQNLIIFTIRGFDKAKDGKMYRDIDLKYLVDFRLPILIHEIAHTIDNFHFWNGSDDLYFFYWYRKMSTDNATSKRILDAKLALWPSKWFEAFEYLWEVNEGRYNGRIQEKLAELVAQYVLIPERLKQSSPVAYRWLRDDVFKGVEYQGYDSCSAPITKPLDFWEDAVAKVLGQ
;
A
#
# COMPACT_ATOMS: atom_id res chain seq x y z
N MET A 1 65.69 -47.78 5.13
CA MET A 1 65.90 -47.81 3.66
C MET A 1 64.64 -48.33 2.98
N ASN A 2 64.07 -47.49 2.12
CA ASN A 2 63.26 -47.81 0.93
C ASN A 2 62.39 -49.08 0.84
N SER A 3 61.08 -48.79 0.84
CA SER A 3 60.18 -48.98 -0.32
C SER A 3 59.53 -50.35 -0.56
N ARG A 4 58.18 -50.35 -0.53
CA ARG A 4 57.23 -50.55 -1.66
C ARG A 4 55.94 -51.17 -1.11
N ARG A 5 54.86 -50.37 -1.00
CA ARG A 5 53.75 -50.20 -1.97
C ARG A 5 52.85 -51.43 -2.09
N SER A 6 51.63 -51.34 -1.56
CA SER A 6 50.38 -51.31 -2.35
C SER A 6 49.15 -51.28 -1.42
N PRO A 7 48.25 -50.27 -1.51
CA PRO A 7 47.03 -50.21 -0.72
C PRO A 7 45.83 -50.85 -1.43
N ARG A 8 44.96 -51.47 -0.62
CA ARG A 8 43.64 -51.98 -1.02
C ARG A 8 42.76 -50.83 -1.49
N ARG A 9 42.17 -50.98 -2.68
CA ARG A 9 41.17 -50.11 -3.27
C ARG A 9 39.84 -50.27 -2.53
N THR A 10 39.49 -49.32 -1.68
CA THR A 10 38.10 -49.04 -1.30
C THR A 10 37.47 -48.21 -2.41
N PHE A 11 36.77 -48.91 -3.29
CA PHE A 11 35.71 -48.37 -4.14
C PHE A 11 34.58 -47.84 -3.22
N TRP A 12 33.85 -46.82 -3.67
CA TRP A 12 32.75 -46.11 -2.98
C TRP A 12 33.15 -44.91 -2.12
N ARG A 13 33.26 -43.75 -2.78
CA ARG A 13 32.76 -42.42 -2.36
C ARG A 13 33.50 -41.35 -3.16
N LEU A 14 32.99 -41.01 -4.35
CA LEU A 14 33.18 -39.70 -4.99
C LEU A 14 32.48 -39.74 -6.35
N LEU A 15 31.17 -39.51 -6.34
CA LEU A 15 30.41 -39.02 -7.49
C LEU A 15 29.16 -38.34 -6.93
N LEU A 16 28.73 -37.24 -7.57
CA LEU A 16 27.72 -36.26 -7.15
C LEU A 16 28.27 -35.08 -6.33
N LEU A 17 29.20 -34.35 -6.96
CA LEU A 17 29.48 -32.95 -6.65
C LEU A 17 29.59 -32.18 -7.97
N THR A 18 28.60 -32.33 -8.85
CA THR A 18 28.44 -31.56 -10.09
C THR A 18 26.99 -31.64 -10.58
N ILE A 19 26.08 -30.91 -9.93
CA ILE A 19 24.90 -30.36 -10.61
C ILE A 19 24.83 -28.88 -10.21
N ALA A 20 24.80 -28.07 -11.25
CA ALA A 20 25.08 -26.64 -11.30
C ALA A 20 24.23 -25.77 -10.36
N PRO A 21 24.80 -24.71 -9.77
CA PRO A 21 24.05 -23.55 -9.35
C PRO A 21 23.85 -22.66 -10.59
N VAL A 22 22.87 -22.98 -11.44
CA VAL A 22 22.42 -22.09 -12.52
C VAL A 22 20.90 -22.20 -12.63
N PHE A 23 20.21 -21.62 -11.65
CA PHE A 23 18.85 -21.11 -11.82
C PHE A 23 18.78 -19.70 -11.20
N CYS A 24 19.76 -18.85 -11.51
CA CYS A 24 19.41 -17.46 -11.75
C CYS A 24 18.79 -17.44 -13.14
N ALA A 25 17.48 -17.66 -13.21
CA ALA A 25 16.70 -17.29 -14.38
C ALA A 25 16.87 -15.77 -14.51
N PHE A 26 17.83 -15.35 -15.34
CA PHE A 26 17.83 -14.00 -15.85
C PHE A 26 16.53 -13.88 -16.63
N ALA A 27 15.58 -13.10 -16.11
CA ALA A 27 14.41 -12.66 -16.86
C ALA A 27 14.95 -12.02 -18.15
N HIS A 28 14.92 -12.78 -19.24
CA HIS A 28 15.36 -12.29 -20.54
C HIS A 28 14.17 -11.52 -21.09
N HIS A 29 13.96 -10.31 -20.58
CA HIS A 29 13.02 -9.39 -21.18
C HIS A 29 13.53 -9.07 -22.59
N PRO A 30 12.80 -9.44 -23.65
CA PRO A 30 13.21 -9.10 -25.00
C PRO A 30 13.37 -7.59 -25.13
N ASP A 31 14.34 -7.13 -25.91
CA ASP A 31 14.64 -5.70 -26.12
C ASP A 31 13.41 -4.87 -26.56
N ASN A 32 12.35 -5.53 -27.04
CA ASN A 32 11.10 -4.94 -27.52
C ASN A 32 9.92 -5.04 -26.53
N ALA A 33 10.10 -5.57 -25.33
CA ALA A 33 9.06 -5.59 -24.29
C ALA A 33 8.91 -4.19 -23.67
N PRO A 34 7.68 -3.70 -23.43
CA PRO A 34 7.50 -2.44 -22.72
C PRO A 34 8.09 -2.52 -21.31
N PRO A 35 8.88 -1.53 -20.85
CA PRO A 35 9.41 -1.55 -19.49
C PRO A 35 8.25 -1.48 -18.48
N LEU A 36 8.38 -2.14 -17.33
CA LEU A 36 7.39 -2.09 -16.25
C LEU A 36 7.36 -0.73 -15.55
N PHE A 37 6.30 -0.50 -14.77
CA PHE A 37 6.13 0.62 -13.83
C PHE A 37 6.11 2.01 -14.49
N GLN A 38 5.57 2.08 -15.71
CA GLN A 38 5.51 3.33 -16.48
C GLN A 38 4.52 4.34 -15.91
N ASN A 39 3.63 3.93 -15.00
CA ASN A 39 2.54 4.77 -14.46
C ASN A 39 1.63 5.33 -15.56
N ARG A 40 1.40 4.53 -16.61
CA ARG A 40 0.74 4.91 -17.85
C ARG A 40 -0.78 4.80 -17.76
N PHE A 41 -1.29 3.81 -17.02
CA PHE A 41 -2.70 3.44 -17.09
C PHE A 41 -3.49 3.82 -15.84
N PHE A 42 -2.84 3.82 -14.68
CA PHE A 42 -3.39 4.35 -13.44
C PHE A 42 -2.93 5.80 -13.27
N THR A 43 -3.32 6.66 -14.20
CA THR A 43 -2.92 8.07 -14.18
C THR A 43 -3.53 8.83 -13.00
N LEU A 44 -2.91 9.97 -12.69
CA LEU A 44 -3.41 10.89 -11.68
C LEU A 44 -4.82 11.38 -12.05
N SER A 45 -5.80 11.14 -11.19
CA SER A 45 -7.14 11.71 -11.27
C SER A 45 -7.29 12.83 -10.26
N GLN A 46 -7.40 14.05 -10.78
CA GLN A 46 -7.61 15.27 -9.98
C GLN A 46 -9.10 15.57 -9.77
N ASP A 47 -9.99 14.86 -10.47
CA ASP A 47 -11.43 15.09 -10.44
C ASP A 47 -12.12 14.43 -9.23
N ASN A 48 -13.39 14.79 -9.03
CA ASN A 48 -14.22 14.25 -7.99
C ASN A 48 -14.84 12.87 -8.34
N GLN A 49 -14.62 12.29 -9.53
CA GLN A 49 -15.31 11.06 -9.95
C GLN A 49 -14.93 9.85 -9.10
N LEU A 50 -13.69 9.77 -8.62
CA LEU A 50 -13.23 8.65 -7.77
C LEU A 50 -13.79 8.66 -6.35
N ILE A 51 -14.21 9.84 -5.89
CA ILE A 51 -14.66 10.08 -4.52
C ILE A 51 -16.19 10.19 -4.44
N CYS A 52 -16.84 10.72 -5.49
CA CYS A 52 -18.28 10.78 -5.58
C CYS A 52 -18.85 9.45 -6.10
N THR A 53 -20.17 9.35 -6.03
CA THR A 53 -20.84 8.06 -5.83
C THR A 53 -21.79 7.72 -6.96
N THR A 54 -21.98 8.71 -7.83
CA THR A 54 -22.87 8.72 -8.98
C THR A 54 -22.19 8.32 -10.28
N SER A 55 -20.89 7.99 -10.27
CA SER A 55 -20.20 7.53 -11.48
C SER A 55 -20.23 6.01 -11.58
N GLU A 56 -20.83 5.47 -12.64
CA GLU A 56 -20.73 4.05 -13.01
C GLU A 56 -19.31 3.64 -13.45
N LYS A 57 -18.39 4.61 -13.62
CA LYS A 57 -17.03 4.42 -14.19
C LYS A 57 -15.91 4.68 -13.18
N GLN A 58 -16.14 4.42 -11.90
CA GLN A 58 -15.20 4.80 -10.82
C GLN A 58 -13.87 4.04 -10.81
N PHE A 59 -13.79 2.88 -11.46
CA PHE A 59 -12.60 2.03 -11.49
C PHE A 59 -12.43 1.41 -12.87
N LYS A 60 -11.24 0.90 -13.15
CA LYS A 60 -10.95 0.19 -14.40
C LYS A 60 -11.80 -1.07 -14.49
N SER A 61 -12.50 -1.20 -15.61
CA SER A 61 -13.29 -2.40 -15.94
C SER A 61 -12.39 -3.61 -16.22
N PRO A 62 -12.88 -4.86 -16.09
CA PRO A 62 -12.09 -6.05 -16.44
C PRO A 62 -11.49 -6.00 -17.85
N ALA A 63 -12.22 -5.45 -18.83
CA ALA A 63 -11.73 -5.28 -20.20
C ALA A 63 -10.54 -4.30 -20.27
N GLU A 64 -10.60 -3.18 -19.55
CA GLU A 64 -9.48 -2.25 -19.46
C GLU A 64 -8.29 -2.88 -18.72
N LEU A 65 -8.52 -3.61 -17.64
CA LEU A 65 -7.47 -4.31 -16.88
C LEU A 65 -6.74 -5.33 -17.77
N ARG A 66 -7.48 -6.13 -18.55
CA ARG A 66 -6.91 -7.06 -19.53
C ARG A 66 -6.08 -6.34 -20.60
N ALA A 67 -6.53 -5.18 -21.07
CA ALA A 67 -5.77 -4.38 -22.04
C ALA A 67 -4.45 -3.85 -21.46
N ILE A 68 -4.44 -3.46 -20.17
CA ILE A 68 -3.23 -3.05 -19.45
C ILE A 68 -2.25 -4.22 -19.32
N ILE A 69 -2.74 -5.38 -18.91
CA ILE A 69 -1.95 -6.61 -18.76
C ILE A 69 -1.32 -7.00 -20.12
N ALA A 70 -2.14 -7.05 -21.17
CA ALA A 70 -1.67 -7.39 -22.52
C ALA A 70 -0.65 -6.39 -23.08
N TYR A 71 -0.71 -5.11 -22.69
CA TYR A 71 0.30 -4.13 -23.06
C TYR A 71 1.67 -4.50 -22.49
N TYR A 72 1.76 -4.80 -21.19
CA TYR A 72 3.04 -5.09 -20.53
C TYR A 72 3.61 -6.47 -20.89
N GLU A 73 2.75 -7.45 -21.12
CA GLU A 73 3.16 -8.81 -21.50
C GLU A 73 3.50 -8.95 -22.99
N LYS A 74 3.32 -7.87 -23.76
CA LYS A 74 3.70 -7.87 -25.17
C LYS A 74 5.19 -8.17 -25.30
N ASN A 75 5.49 -9.28 -25.98
CA ASN A 75 6.85 -9.80 -26.13
C ASN A 75 7.54 -10.11 -24.79
N ALA A 76 6.81 -10.49 -23.73
CA ALA A 76 7.39 -10.88 -22.45
C ALA A 76 6.73 -12.18 -21.96
N ALA A 77 7.18 -13.32 -22.51
CA ALA A 77 6.50 -14.61 -22.38
C ALA A 77 6.46 -15.14 -20.93
N ASP A 78 7.42 -14.77 -20.10
CA ASP A 78 7.62 -15.23 -18.73
C ASP A 78 7.18 -14.19 -17.68
N LEU A 79 6.81 -12.98 -18.08
CA LEU A 79 6.49 -11.88 -17.16
C LEU A 79 5.35 -12.27 -16.21
N ARG A 80 4.31 -12.90 -16.73
CA ARG A 80 3.14 -13.29 -15.94
C ARG A 80 3.50 -14.29 -14.85
N GLN A 81 4.24 -15.34 -15.22
CA GLN A 81 4.70 -16.38 -14.29
C GLN A 81 5.48 -15.77 -13.12
N HIS A 82 6.48 -14.93 -13.40
CA HIS A 82 7.28 -14.26 -12.38
C HIS A 82 6.44 -13.32 -11.51
N SER A 83 5.49 -12.61 -12.12
CA SER A 83 4.67 -11.63 -11.40
C SER A 83 3.64 -12.30 -10.48
N VAL A 84 3.06 -13.42 -10.91
CA VAL A 84 2.20 -14.24 -10.06
C VAL A 84 3.00 -14.83 -8.91
N ALA A 85 4.23 -15.31 -9.15
CA ALA A 85 5.10 -15.79 -8.09
C ALA A 85 5.37 -14.70 -7.03
N VAL A 86 5.63 -13.45 -7.44
CA VAL A 86 5.81 -12.31 -6.52
C VAL A 86 4.52 -11.96 -5.78
N LEU A 87 3.37 -11.92 -6.46
CA LEU A 87 2.08 -11.54 -5.88
C LEU A 87 1.48 -12.62 -4.95
N THR A 88 2.01 -13.83 -5.01
CA THR A 88 1.60 -14.98 -4.19
C THR A 88 2.74 -15.52 -3.34
N ASP A 89 3.79 -14.72 -3.12
CA ASP A 89 4.93 -15.14 -2.32
C ASP A 89 4.55 -15.18 -0.83
N HIS A 90 4.67 -16.37 -0.27
CA HIS A 90 4.26 -16.71 1.09
C HIS A 90 5.24 -17.68 1.74
N ILE A 91 5.40 -17.55 3.05
CA ILE A 91 6.23 -18.49 3.85
C ILE A 91 5.38 -19.49 4.64
N HIS A 92 4.10 -19.22 4.84
CA HIS A 92 3.23 -20.06 5.65
C HIS A 92 2.88 -21.38 4.93
N PRO A 93 3.04 -22.56 5.58
CA PRO A 93 2.83 -23.86 4.94
C PRO A 93 1.45 -24.05 4.29
N LEU A 94 0.38 -23.54 4.92
CA LEU A 94 -0.97 -23.63 4.35
C LEU A 94 -1.13 -22.80 3.07
N HIS A 95 -0.54 -21.60 3.00
CA HIS A 95 -0.55 -20.83 1.76
C HIS A 95 0.24 -21.54 0.66
N LEU A 96 1.37 -22.15 1.00
CA LEU A 96 2.17 -22.93 0.06
C LEU A 96 1.41 -24.16 -0.45
N GLN A 97 0.65 -24.83 0.42
CA GLN A 97 -0.20 -25.95 0.03
C GLN A 97 -1.32 -25.50 -0.91
N ASP A 98 -2.09 -24.47 -0.55
CA ASP A 98 -3.13 -23.89 -1.43
C ASP A 98 -2.57 -23.57 -2.83
N LEU A 99 -1.39 -22.95 -2.90
CA LEU A 99 -0.74 -22.59 -4.15
C LEU A 99 -0.26 -23.81 -4.95
N LEU A 100 0.07 -24.93 -4.32
CA LEU A 100 0.37 -26.18 -5.03
C LEU A 100 -0.91 -26.75 -5.65
N GLU A 101 -1.99 -26.83 -4.86
CA GLU A 101 -3.30 -27.31 -5.31
C GLU A 101 -3.85 -26.44 -6.47
N PHE A 102 -3.72 -25.11 -6.37
CA PHE A 102 -4.13 -24.19 -7.44
C PHE A 102 -3.32 -24.40 -8.71
N ARG A 103 -2.01 -24.66 -8.62
CA ARG A 103 -1.16 -24.93 -9.79
C ARG A 103 -1.54 -26.23 -10.49
N GLU A 104 -1.87 -27.27 -9.72
CA GLU A 104 -2.36 -28.55 -10.26
C GLU A 104 -3.69 -28.36 -10.99
N ASP A 105 -4.65 -27.69 -10.37
CA ASP A 105 -5.97 -27.39 -10.97
C ASP A 105 -5.88 -26.54 -12.23
N CYS A 106 -4.89 -25.65 -12.31
CA CYS A 106 -4.73 -24.71 -13.42
C CYS A 106 -3.83 -25.21 -14.55
N ALA A 107 -3.21 -26.39 -14.42
CA ALA A 107 -2.18 -26.88 -15.34
C ALA A 107 -2.64 -26.96 -16.80
N ASP A 108 -3.90 -27.36 -17.03
CA ASP A 108 -4.48 -27.53 -18.36
C ASP A 108 -5.22 -26.29 -18.89
N THR A 109 -5.15 -25.17 -18.17
CA THR A 109 -5.83 -23.93 -18.60
C THR A 109 -4.99 -23.16 -19.62
N PRO A 110 -5.61 -22.36 -20.52
CA PRO A 110 -4.86 -21.56 -21.50
C PRO A 110 -3.92 -20.51 -20.90
N SER A 111 -4.12 -20.16 -19.62
CA SER A 111 -3.29 -19.21 -18.89
C SER A 111 -3.11 -19.69 -17.44
N PRO A 112 -2.25 -20.70 -17.20
CA PRO A 112 -2.11 -21.33 -15.89
C PRO A 112 -1.81 -20.34 -14.76
N ASP A 113 -0.87 -19.41 -14.98
CA ASP A 113 -0.47 -18.44 -13.96
C ASP A 113 -1.61 -17.48 -13.59
N LEU A 114 -2.39 -17.01 -14.58
CA LEU A 114 -3.55 -16.15 -14.30
C LEU A 114 -4.61 -16.93 -13.53
N CYS A 115 -4.88 -18.18 -13.92
CA CYS A 115 -5.82 -19.06 -13.21
C CYS A 115 -5.40 -19.26 -11.75
N VAL A 116 -4.10 -19.42 -11.46
CA VAL A 116 -3.59 -19.51 -10.08
C VAL A 116 -3.90 -18.23 -9.31
N LEU A 117 -3.65 -17.06 -9.92
CA LEU A 117 -3.94 -15.78 -9.28
C LEU A 117 -5.45 -15.55 -9.07
N GLU A 118 -6.29 -15.99 -10.01
CA GLU A 118 -7.76 -15.97 -9.90
C GLU A 118 -8.26 -16.82 -8.74
N LYS A 119 -7.72 -18.04 -8.57
CA LYS A 119 -8.01 -18.91 -7.42
C LYS A 119 -7.49 -18.33 -6.11
N TYR A 120 -6.28 -17.76 -6.11
CA TYR A 120 -5.70 -17.09 -4.94
C TYR A 120 -6.59 -15.95 -4.41
N TRP A 121 -7.20 -15.19 -5.31
CA TRP A 121 -8.11 -14.10 -4.98
C TRP A 121 -9.57 -14.49 -4.82
N ASP A 122 -9.96 -15.70 -5.26
CA ASP A 122 -11.35 -16.12 -5.43
C ASP A 122 -12.19 -15.11 -6.26
N SER A 123 -11.54 -14.42 -7.21
CA SER A 123 -12.17 -13.40 -8.07
C SER A 123 -11.28 -13.05 -9.27
N GLU A 124 -11.86 -13.17 -10.46
CA GLU A 124 -11.23 -12.75 -11.72
C GLU A 124 -10.90 -11.25 -11.71
N GLU A 125 -11.86 -10.43 -11.27
CA GLU A 125 -11.70 -8.98 -11.24
C GLU A 125 -10.53 -8.57 -10.32
N SER A 126 -10.44 -9.23 -9.15
CA SER A 126 -9.39 -8.97 -8.18
C SER A 126 -8.01 -9.37 -8.70
N ALA A 127 -7.88 -10.56 -9.29
CA ALA A 127 -6.64 -11.03 -9.91
C ALA A 127 -6.15 -10.08 -11.02
N LEU A 128 -7.06 -9.68 -11.93
CA LEU A 128 -6.75 -8.73 -12.99
C LEU A 128 -6.32 -7.37 -12.43
N ARG A 129 -7.01 -6.88 -11.39
CA ARG A 129 -6.72 -5.56 -10.80
C ARG A 129 -5.37 -5.53 -10.12
N VAL A 130 -5.04 -6.53 -9.28
CA VAL A 130 -3.73 -6.55 -8.61
C VAL A 130 -2.59 -6.68 -9.61
N LEU A 131 -2.74 -7.51 -10.65
CA LEU A 131 -1.71 -7.71 -11.66
C LEU A 131 -1.48 -6.43 -12.47
N ALA A 132 -2.55 -5.76 -12.90
CA ALA A 132 -2.46 -4.50 -13.63
C ALA A 132 -1.86 -3.37 -12.76
N LEU A 133 -2.28 -3.25 -11.50
CA LEU A 133 -1.71 -2.28 -10.55
C LEU A 133 -0.22 -2.54 -10.34
N PHE A 134 0.17 -3.81 -10.19
CA PHE A 134 1.55 -4.20 -10.06
C PHE A 134 2.36 -3.77 -11.29
N TYR A 135 1.96 -4.20 -12.49
CA TYR A 135 2.68 -3.86 -13.73
C TYR A 135 2.85 -2.36 -13.96
N ASP A 136 1.83 -1.55 -13.65
CA ASP A 136 1.88 -0.12 -13.97
C ASP A 136 2.49 0.74 -12.86
N THR A 137 2.34 0.35 -11.58
CA THR A 137 2.63 1.21 -10.44
C THR A 137 3.65 0.65 -9.46
N LYS A 138 4.06 -0.62 -9.61
CA LYS A 138 4.92 -1.34 -8.65
C LYS A 138 4.27 -1.46 -7.26
N THR A 139 2.94 -1.54 -7.22
CA THR A 139 2.18 -1.77 -5.99
C THR A 139 1.89 -3.26 -5.85
N ILE A 140 2.29 -3.86 -4.73
CA ILE A 140 1.96 -5.24 -4.37
C ILE A 140 0.76 -5.20 -3.43
N ILE A 141 -0.24 -6.02 -3.73
CA ILE A 141 -1.36 -6.28 -2.83
C ILE A 141 -1.46 -7.79 -2.74
N LYS A 142 -1.35 -8.35 -1.53
CA LYS A 142 -1.38 -9.80 -1.28
C LYS A 142 -2.07 -10.11 0.05
N HIS A 143 -2.34 -11.39 0.29
CA HIS A 143 -2.82 -11.87 1.59
C HIS A 143 -1.71 -11.77 2.65
N SER A 144 -2.11 -11.82 3.92
CA SER A 144 -1.17 -11.93 5.04
C SER A 144 -0.45 -13.28 4.99
N ASP A 145 0.77 -13.37 5.52
CA ASP A 145 1.40 -14.67 5.81
C ASP A 145 0.76 -15.38 7.01
N ASP A 146 0.11 -14.64 7.91
CA ASP A 146 -0.79 -15.24 8.89
C ASP A 146 -2.09 -15.67 8.21
N TYR A 147 -2.20 -16.98 7.98
CA TYR A 147 -3.32 -17.64 7.30
C TYR A 147 -4.67 -17.41 7.98
N LEU A 148 -4.69 -17.06 9.27
CA LEU A 148 -5.93 -16.79 10.01
C LEU A 148 -6.48 -15.39 9.78
N ILE A 149 -5.68 -14.49 9.20
CA ILE A 149 -6.09 -13.11 8.97
C ILE A 149 -7.06 -13.07 7.78
N PRO A 150 -8.20 -12.37 7.90
CA PRO A 150 -9.14 -12.22 6.80
C PRO A 150 -8.47 -11.60 5.57
N ARG A 151 -8.80 -12.14 4.39
CA ARG A 151 -8.30 -11.67 3.10
C ARG A 151 -8.99 -10.36 2.70
N PHE A 152 -8.32 -9.56 1.87
CA PHE A 152 -9.00 -8.45 1.18
C PHE A 152 -10.07 -8.99 0.23
N LYS A 153 -10.97 -8.10 -0.19
CA LYS A 153 -12.12 -8.38 -1.07
C LYS A 153 -12.11 -7.41 -2.23
N ASP A 154 -12.89 -7.68 -3.27
CA ASP A 154 -12.96 -6.86 -4.48
C ASP A 154 -13.17 -5.37 -4.21
N ASP A 155 -14.03 -5.02 -3.25
CA ASP A 155 -14.30 -3.63 -2.90
C ASP A 155 -13.11 -2.96 -2.19
N HIS A 156 -12.31 -3.70 -1.42
CA HIS A 156 -11.03 -3.21 -0.89
C HIS A 156 -10.07 -2.83 -2.01
N LEU A 157 -9.91 -3.72 -3.00
CA LEU A 157 -9.00 -3.48 -4.12
C LEU A 157 -9.44 -2.29 -4.99
N ARG A 158 -10.75 -2.06 -5.13
CA ARG A 158 -11.28 -0.85 -5.79
C ARG A 158 -10.92 0.43 -5.03
N VAL A 159 -10.94 0.40 -3.70
CA VAL A 159 -10.48 1.54 -2.88
C VAL A 159 -8.97 1.75 -3.04
N PHE A 160 -8.19 0.67 -3.06
CA PHE A 160 -6.74 0.75 -3.31
C PHE A 160 -6.43 1.37 -4.67
N GLU A 161 -7.11 0.94 -5.73
CA GLU A 161 -7.00 1.56 -7.05
C GLU A 161 -7.28 3.06 -7.01
N LYS A 162 -8.38 3.48 -6.36
CA LYS A 162 -8.75 4.89 -6.22
C LYS A 162 -7.66 5.68 -5.51
N GLY A 163 -7.15 5.17 -4.39
CA GLY A 163 -6.10 5.85 -3.64
C GLY A 163 -4.82 5.99 -4.44
N ILE A 164 -4.38 4.94 -5.11
CA ILE A 164 -3.19 4.97 -5.97
C ILE A 164 -3.36 5.99 -7.11
N ARG A 165 -4.54 6.08 -7.73
CA ARG A 165 -4.85 7.08 -8.78
C ARG A 165 -4.94 8.51 -8.26
N LYS A 166 -5.03 8.72 -6.95
CA LYS A 166 -4.94 10.05 -6.33
C LYS A 166 -3.50 10.49 -6.06
N ILE A 167 -2.52 9.60 -6.12
CA ILE A 167 -1.11 9.95 -5.92
C ILE A 167 -0.42 10.20 -7.26
N PRO A 168 0.24 11.36 -7.47
CA PRO A 168 0.95 11.67 -8.70
C PRO A 168 2.03 10.63 -9.03
N PRO A 169 2.27 10.29 -10.31
CA PRO A 169 3.29 9.32 -10.72
C PRO A 169 4.68 9.58 -10.15
N PHE A 170 5.09 10.84 -10.01
CA PHE A 170 6.42 11.16 -9.45
C PHE A 170 6.51 10.84 -7.96
N LEU A 171 5.43 11.01 -7.18
CA LEU A 171 5.39 10.63 -5.77
C LEU A 171 5.36 9.10 -5.64
N ARG A 172 4.57 8.39 -6.46
CA ARG A 172 4.58 6.92 -6.49
C ARG A 172 5.96 6.34 -6.79
N LYS A 173 6.65 6.91 -7.79
CA LYS A 173 8.06 6.57 -8.10
C LYS A 173 9.04 6.89 -6.97
N THR A 174 8.70 7.83 -6.09
CA THR A 174 9.55 8.20 -4.95
C THR A 174 9.32 7.26 -3.78
N ILE A 175 8.07 6.89 -3.51
CA ILE A 175 7.69 5.92 -2.48
C ILE A 175 8.49 4.64 -2.68
N THR A 176 8.59 4.12 -3.89
CA THR A 176 9.27 2.82 -4.12
C THR A 176 10.77 2.82 -3.85
N ARG A 177 11.45 3.98 -3.78
CA ARG A 177 12.92 4.08 -3.72
C ARG A 177 13.55 3.83 -2.34
N ALA A 178 12.87 3.16 -1.42
CA ALA A 178 13.50 2.78 -0.15
C ALA A 178 14.69 1.84 -0.42
N LYS A 179 15.85 2.11 0.20
CA LYS A 179 16.94 1.12 0.25
C LYS A 179 16.75 0.16 1.43
N PRO A 180 17.13 -1.11 1.26
CA PRO A 180 17.09 -2.09 2.33
C PRO A 180 18.09 -1.81 3.45
N ILE A 181 17.75 -2.27 4.65
CA ILE A 181 18.67 -2.31 5.79
C ILE A 181 19.28 -3.70 5.89
N ASN A 182 20.41 -3.89 5.25
CA ASN A 182 21.10 -5.20 5.21
C ASN A 182 21.69 -5.62 6.58
N LYS A 183 21.57 -4.78 7.64
CA LYS A 183 22.13 -5.00 8.99
C LYS A 183 21.26 -4.37 10.09
N LEU A 184 19.97 -4.72 10.15
CA LEU A 184 19.01 -4.17 11.13
C LEU A 184 19.51 -4.29 12.59
N GLU A 185 20.04 -5.44 12.97
CA GLU A 185 20.59 -5.70 14.30
C GLU A 185 21.71 -4.71 14.68
N LYS A 186 22.63 -4.45 13.75
CA LYS A 186 23.71 -3.48 13.94
C LYS A 186 23.17 -2.05 14.03
N ALA A 187 22.12 -1.76 13.27
CA ALA A 187 21.49 -0.44 13.25
C ALA A 187 20.79 -0.10 14.58
N ILE A 188 20.15 -1.07 15.22
CA ILE A 188 19.41 -0.86 16.47
C ILE A 188 20.25 -1.09 17.73
N ALA A 189 21.48 -1.58 17.61
CA ALA A 189 22.35 -1.93 18.73
C ALA A 189 22.58 -0.81 19.76
N LYS A 190 22.43 0.46 19.35
CA LYS A 190 22.57 1.64 20.23
C LYS A 190 21.26 2.06 20.91
N ALA A 191 20.12 1.51 20.51
CA ALA A 191 18.84 1.78 21.15
C ALA A 191 18.72 1.02 22.48
N PRO A 192 17.92 1.49 23.45
CA PRO A 192 17.57 0.71 24.63
C PRO A 192 17.03 -0.69 24.28
N ALA A 193 17.38 -1.72 25.06
CA ALA A 193 17.03 -3.11 24.76
C ALA A 193 15.52 -3.33 24.55
N HIS A 194 14.66 -2.69 25.35
CA HIS A 194 13.22 -2.77 25.18
C HIS A 194 12.73 -2.19 23.84
N LEU A 195 13.39 -1.15 23.32
CA LEU A 195 13.09 -0.61 21.98
C LEU A 195 13.64 -1.52 20.88
N GLN A 196 14.79 -2.16 21.09
CA GLN A 196 15.30 -3.16 20.15
C GLN A 196 14.33 -4.34 20.01
N SER A 197 13.86 -4.90 21.14
CA SER A 197 12.88 -5.98 21.14
C SER A 197 11.57 -5.57 20.44
N LEU A 198 11.06 -4.37 20.71
CA LEU A 198 9.87 -3.86 20.02
C LEU A 198 10.07 -3.67 18.52
N ILE A 199 11.25 -3.22 18.08
CA ILE A 199 11.56 -3.06 16.65
C ILE A 199 11.64 -4.42 15.97
N LEU A 200 12.25 -5.42 16.62
CA LEU A 200 12.36 -6.78 16.09
C LEU A 200 11.00 -7.48 16.06
N GLU A 201 10.20 -7.39 17.12
CA GLU A 201 8.83 -7.92 17.17
C GLU A 201 7.91 -7.29 16.11
N ALA A 202 8.14 -6.02 15.79
CA ALA A 202 7.37 -5.33 14.77
C ALA A 202 7.90 -5.63 13.35
N SER A 203 9.13 -6.10 13.17
CA SER A 203 9.71 -6.30 11.83
C SER A 203 8.96 -7.42 11.08
N PRO A 204 8.37 -7.14 9.91
CA PRO A 204 7.73 -8.17 9.09
C PRO A 204 8.70 -9.25 8.65
N GLU A 205 8.20 -10.50 8.60
CA GLU A 205 8.99 -11.70 8.30
C GLU A 205 9.46 -11.75 6.83
N ASP A 206 8.80 -11.04 5.91
CA ASP A 206 9.08 -11.02 4.47
C ASP A 206 9.92 -9.81 4.00
N TYR A 207 10.59 -9.11 4.93
CA TYR A 207 11.31 -7.88 4.60
C TYR A 207 12.43 -8.07 3.56
N GLU A 208 13.27 -9.09 3.72
CA GLU A 208 14.43 -9.30 2.85
C GLU A 208 14.04 -9.77 1.43
N THR A 209 12.93 -10.51 1.30
CA THR A 209 12.43 -10.99 -0.01
C THR A 209 11.69 -9.90 -0.78
N SER A 210 11.31 -8.80 -0.12
CA SER A 210 10.67 -7.64 -0.76
C SER A 210 11.61 -6.72 -1.56
N ILE A 211 12.92 -7.01 -1.61
CA ILE A 211 13.94 -6.16 -2.25
C ILE A 211 14.12 -6.52 -3.72
N TRP A 212 13.98 -5.53 -4.59
CA TRP A 212 14.15 -5.74 -6.03
C TRP A 212 15.60 -5.54 -6.47
N THR A 213 15.93 -6.05 -7.66
CA THR A 213 17.29 -5.95 -8.24
C THR A 213 17.76 -4.52 -8.47
N ASP A 214 16.83 -3.57 -8.57
CA ASP A 214 17.09 -2.12 -8.63
C ASP A 214 17.24 -1.47 -7.24
N HIS A 215 17.33 -2.28 -6.18
CA HIS A 215 17.45 -1.88 -4.77
C HIS A 215 16.29 -1.02 -4.26
N THR A 216 15.10 -1.24 -4.80
CA THR A 216 13.87 -0.56 -4.39
C THR A 216 12.90 -1.52 -3.70
N HIS A 217 11.99 -0.98 -2.90
CA HIS A 217 10.89 -1.73 -2.28
C HIS A 217 9.54 -1.31 -2.90
N PRO A 218 8.72 -2.25 -3.38
CA PRO A 218 7.37 -1.94 -3.86
C PRO A 218 6.50 -1.38 -2.73
N LEU A 219 5.55 -0.51 -3.06
CA LEU A 219 4.47 -0.18 -2.12
C LEU A 219 3.65 -1.44 -1.91
N THR A 220 3.67 -1.99 -0.70
CA THR A 220 3.04 -3.27 -0.39
C THR A 220 1.87 -3.03 0.55
N ILE A 221 0.71 -3.62 0.26
CA ILE A 221 -0.51 -3.51 1.06
C ILE A 221 -0.98 -4.92 1.42
N VAL A 222 -1.07 -5.21 2.72
CA VAL A 222 -1.48 -6.53 3.25
C VAL A 222 -2.50 -6.38 4.36
N PRO A 223 -3.37 -7.37 4.58
CA PRO A 223 -4.18 -7.39 5.78
C PRO A 223 -3.31 -7.80 6.98
N GLY A 224 -3.67 -7.36 8.18
CA GLY A 224 -2.97 -7.75 9.40
C GLY A 224 -3.77 -7.49 10.66
N THR A 225 -3.18 -7.80 11.82
CA THR A 225 -3.77 -7.50 13.13
C THR A 225 -3.41 -6.10 13.62
N GLY A 226 -2.46 -5.40 12.99
CA GLY A 226 -1.95 -4.11 13.45
C GLY A 226 -1.19 -4.23 14.77
N PHE A 227 -0.39 -3.22 15.13
CA PHE A 227 0.39 -3.29 16.37
C PHE A 227 -0.53 -3.47 17.59
N ARG A 228 -0.42 -4.63 18.24
CA ARG A 228 -1.20 -5.04 19.41
C ARG A 228 -2.73 -4.98 19.22
N SER A 229 -3.23 -5.15 17.99
CA SER A 229 -4.67 -5.11 17.69
C SER A 229 -5.34 -3.77 17.98
N GLN A 230 -4.58 -2.69 18.07
CA GLN A 230 -5.08 -1.36 18.45
C GLN A 230 -5.17 -0.36 17.30
N THR A 231 -4.52 -0.61 16.16
CA THR A 231 -4.46 0.35 15.05
C THR A 231 -5.28 -0.11 13.86
N VAL A 232 -5.92 0.83 13.17
CA VAL A 232 -6.67 0.55 11.93
C VAL A 232 -5.72 0.15 10.81
N ALA A 233 -4.57 0.82 10.74
CA ALA A 233 -3.48 0.48 9.86
C ALA A 233 -2.12 0.74 10.52
N GLN A 234 -1.05 0.25 9.89
CA GLN A 234 0.33 0.45 10.33
C GLN A 234 1.26 0.55 9.12
N VAL A 235 2.12 1.56 9.11
CA VAL A 235 3.15 1.74 8.07
C VAL A 235 4.52 1.37 8.62
N TYR A 236 5.21 0.48 7.91
CA TYR A 236 6.59 0.11 8.21
C TYR A 236 7.56 0.99 7.42
N ASN A 237 8.16 1.93 8.14
CA ASN A 237 9.10 2.89 7.60
C ASN A 237 10.34 2.17 7.05
N GLY A 238 10.61 2.33 5.75
CA GLY A 238 11.72 1.67 5.04
C GLY A 238 11.36 0.36 4.34
N GLN A 239 10.11 -0.09 4.43
CA GLN A 239 9.62 -1.27 3.69
C GLN A 239 8.49 -0.94 2.70
N ASN A 240 7.99 0.31 2.73
CA ASN A 240 6.80 0.72 1.98
C ASN A 240 5.59 -0.21 2.19
N LEU A 241 5.50 -0.80 3.38
CA LEU A 241 4.45 -1.74 3.73
C LEU A 241 3.37 -1.02 4.53
N ILE A 242 2.13 -1.14 4.08
CA ILE A 242 0.92 -0.71 4.78
C ILE A 242 0.14 -1.96 5.17
N ILE A 243 -0.01 -2.18 6.47
CA ILE A 243 -0.82 -3.25 7.03
C ILE A 243 -2.17 -2.68 7.43
N PHE A 244 -3.28 -3.21 6.91
CA PHE A 244 -4.63 -2.84 7.32
C PHE A 244 -5.27 -3.93 8.17
N THR A 245 -5.88 -3.54 9.29
CA THR A 245 -6.84 -4.43 9.95
C THR A 245 -8.13 -4.47 9.16
N ILE A 246 -8.52 -5.63 8.63
CA ILE A 246 -9.76 -5.74 7.83
C ILE A 246 -10.95 -5.21 8.63
N ARG A 247 -11.06 -5.57 9.91
CA ARG A 247 -12.11 -5.05 10.79
C ARG A 247 -12.07 -3.53 10.94
N GLY A 248 -10.90 -2.93 11.08
CA GLY A 248 -10.76 -1.47 11.22
C GLY A 248 -11.06 -0.74 9.90
N PHE A 249 -10.60 -1.32 8.80
CA PHE A 249 -10.83 -0.81 7.45
C PHE A 249 -12.31 -0.93 7.05
N ASP A 250 -12.98 -2.04 7.37
CA ASP A 250 -14.41 -2.23 7.14
C ASP A 250 -15.29 -1.41 8.10
N LYS A 251 -14.83 -1.07 9.31
CA LYS A 251 -15.55 -0.10 10.16
C LYS A 251 -15.72 1.27 9.48
N ALA A 252 -14.80 1.65 8.60
CA ALA A 252 -14.91 2.85 7.78
C ALA A 252 -15.90 2.72 6.61
N LYS A 253 -16.43 1.51 6.37
CA LYS A 253 -17.54 1.21 5.46
C LYS A 253 -18.87 1.07 6.20
N ASP A 254 -18.85 0.76 7.51
CA ASP A 254 -20.03 0.33 8.25
C ASP A 254 -21.21 1.27 7.99
N GLY A 255 -22.30 0.69 7.48
CA GLY A 255 -23.54 1.33 7.06
C GLY A 255 -24.34 1.99 8.18
N LYS A 256 -23.66 2.40 9.25
CA LYS A 256 -24.22 3.20 10.33
C LYS A 256 -24.19 4.64 9.88
N MET A 257 -25.34 5.29 9.99
CA MET A 257 -25.48 6.72 9.69
C MET A 257 -24.55 7.50 10.61
N TYR A 258 -23.60 8.22 10.03
CA TYR A 258 -22.78 9.17 10.77
C TYR A 258 -23.60 10.44 10.97
N ARG A 259 -23.82 10.80 12.23
CA ARG A 259 -24.60 11.98 12.61
C ARG A 259 -23.74 13.20 12.42
N ASP A 260 -24.01 13.98 11.38
CA ASP A 260 -23.70 15.40 11.46
C ASP A 260 -24.74 16.23 10.73
N ILE A 261 -24.89 17.44 11.26
CA ILE A 261 -25.93 18.44 11.06
C ILE A 261 -26.47 18.43 9.62
N ASP A 262 -27.75 18.08 9.48
CA ASP A 262 -28.57 18.14 8.26
C ASP A 262 -28.18 17.29 7.03
N LEU A 263 -27.19 16.40 7.12
CA LEU A 263 -26.81 15.53 5.98
C LEU A 263 -27.03 14.04 6.28
N LYS A 264 -27.73 13.36 5.36
CA LYS A 264 -28.26 12.00 5.51
C LYS A 264 -27.57 10.98 4.59
N TYR A 265 -26.27 10.72 4.77
CA TYR A 265 -25.50 9.96 3.78
C TYR A 265 -24.56 8.91 4.39
N LEU A 266 -24.36 7.80 3.68
CA LEU A 266 -23.23 6.90 3.87
C LEU A 266 -22.05 7.41 3.03
N VAL A 267 -20.85 7.47 3.62
CA VAL A 267 -19.60 7.83 2.95
C VAL A 267 -18.61 6.70 3.21
N ASP A 268 -17.90 6.26 2.18
CA ASP A 268 -16.85 5.23 2.27
C ASP A 268 -15.55 5.88 2.75
N PHE A 269 -15.23 5.73 4.03
CA PHE A 269 -14.08 6.38 4.68
C PHE A 269 -12.76 5.62 4.49
N ARG A 270 -12.78 4.50 3.76
CA ARG A 270 -11.57 3.72 3.49
C ARG A 270 -10.57 4.47 2.62
N LEU A 271 -11.05 5.33 1.72
CA LEU A 271 -10.19 6.14 0.87
C LEU A 271 -9.39 7.20 1.66
N PRO A 272 -10.01 8.01 2.56
CA PRO A 272 -9.28 8.84 3.50
C PRO A 272 -8.18 8.10 4.27
N ILE A 273 -8.52 6.96 4.89
CA ILE A 273 -7.54 6.16 5.64
C ILE A 273 -6.40 5.71 4.73
N LEU A 274 -6.70 5.22 3.53
CA LEU A 274 -5.67 4.81 2.58
C LEU A 274 -4.74 5.96 2.18
N ILE A 275 -5.27 7.15 1.88
CA ILE A 275 -4.43 8.31 1.54
C ILE A 275 -3.58 8.75 2.73
N HIS A 276 -4.11 8.68 3.95
CA HIS A 276 -3.36 8.94 5.19
C HIS A 276 -2.18 7.99 5.33
N GLU A 277 -2.38 6.69 5.17
CA GLU A 277 -1.29 5.71 5.26
C GLU A 277 -0.28 5.85 4.11
N ILE A 278 -0.74 6.18 2.90
CA ILE A 278 0.20 6.51 1.81
C ILE A 278 0.97 7.78 2.14
N ALA A 279 0.38 8.76 2.81
CA ALA A 279 1.10 9.98 3.22
C ALA A 279 2.23 9.68 4.22
N HIS A 280 2.04 8.72 5.12
CA HIS A 280 3.13 8.20 5.96
C HIS A 280 4.27 7.59 5.13
N THR A 281 3.94 6.88 4.05
CA THR A 281 4.98 6.42 3.10
C THR A 281 5.66 7.60 2.40
N ILE A 282 4.95 8.66 2.03
CA ILE A 282 5.53 9.87 1.39
C ILE A 282 6.47 10.62 2.35
N ASP A 283 6.09 10.81 3.62
CA ASP A 283 6.91 11.49 4.63
C ASP A 283 8.27 10.82 4.80
N ASN A 284 8.33 9.49 4.62
CA ASN A 284 9.58 8.75 4.71
C ASN A 284 10.59 9.07 3.60
N PHE A 285 10.25 9.75 2.50
CA PHE A 285 11.17 9.86 1.34
C PHE A 285 11.50 11.27 0.89
N HIS A 286 11.25 12.30 1.71
CA HIS A 286 11.17 13.69 1.21
C HIS A 286 12.21 14.04 0.14
N PHE A 287 13.50 13.72 0.31
CA PHE A 287 14.49 13.77 -0.79
C PHE A 287 15.67 12.81 -0.55
N TRP A 288 15.48 11.51 -0.75
CA TRP A 288 16.61 10.58 -0.80
C TRP A 288 17.38 10.75 -2.13
N ASN A 289 18.69 11.00 -2.03
CA ASN A 289 19.59 11.33 -3.16
C ASN A 289 20.12 10.09 -3.91
N GLY A 290 19.81 8.87 -3.47
CA GLY A 290 20.28 7.63 -4.09
C GLY A 290 21.60 7.08 -3.53
N SER A 291 22.40 7.89 -2.83
CA SER A 291 23.77 7.52 -2.46
C SER A 291 23.89 6.88 -1.07
N ASP A 292 23.03 7.25 -0.13
CA ASP A 292 23.26 6.95 1.29
C ASP A 292 22.55 5.65 1.72
N ASP A 293 23.17 4.90 2.64
CA ASP A 293 22.56 3.74 3.32
C ASP A 293 21.53 4.23 4.35
N LEU A 294 20.32 3.64 4.34
CA LEU A 294 19.14 4.17 5.02
C LEU A 294 18.78 3.37 6.27
N TYR A 295 18.16 4.02 7.27
CA TYR A 295 17.79 3.41 8.56
C TYR A 295 16.29 3.54 8.85
N PHE A 296 15.72 2.51 9.50
CA PHE A 296 14.28 2.23 9.64
C PHE A 296 13.48 3.32 10.39
N PHE A 297 14.14 4.14 11.22
CA PHE A 297 13.45 5.13 12.05
C PHE A 297 14.05 6.54 12.08
N TYR A 298 15.31 6.73 11.68
CA TYR A 298 16.05 7.94 12.11
C TYR A 298 16.76 8.75 11.03
N TRP A 299 16.99 8.22 9.82
CA TRP A 299 17.90 8.89 8.85
C TRP A 299 17.29 9.23 7.50
N TYR A 300 16.02 8.90 7.27
CA TYR A 300 15.28 9.57 6.21
C TYR A 300 15.15 11.05 6.58
N ARG A 301 15.51 11.96 5.67
CA ARG A 301 15.15 13.37 5.84
C ARG A 301 13.65 13.49 5.62
N LYS A 302 12.87 13.28 6.68
CA LYS A 302 11.42 13.33 6.64
C LYS A 302 10.95 14.78 6.54
N MET A 303 9.83 15.03 5.86
CA MET A 303 9.17 16.34 5.90
C MET A 303 8.88 16.72 7.35
N SER A 304 8.43 15.74 8.13
CA SER A 304 8.10 15.85 9.55
C SER A 304 9.30 16.08 10.49
N THR A 305 10.54 16.04 9.97
CA THR A 305 11.77 16.27 10.78
C THR A 305 12.61 17.44 10.27
N ASP A 306 12.36 17.94 9.06
CA ASP A 306 13.01 19.16 8.56
C ASP A 306 12.50 20.36 9.36
N ASN A 307 13.39 21.14 10.00
CA ASN A 307 12.98 22.19 10.94
C ASN A 307 12.02 23.23 10.32
N ALA A 308 12.26 23.64 9.07
CA ALA A 308 11.45 24.66 8.41
C ALA A 308 10.06 24.09 8.07
N THR A 309 10.02 22.87 7.54
CA THR A 309 8.78 22.16 7.22
C THR A 309 8.00 21.76 8.48
N SER A 310 8.70 21.33 9.52
CA SER A 310 8.12 20.94 10.80
C SER A 310 7.35 22.09 11.43
N LYS A 311 7.93 23.30 11.39
CA LYS A 311 7.23 24.50 11.84
C LYS A 311 5.96 24.75 11.02
N ARG A 312 6.02 24.61 9.70
CA ARG A 312 4.82 24.76 8.83
C ARG A 312 3.73 23.75 9.19
N ILE A 313 4.09 22.50 9.46
CA ILE A 313 3.15 21.45 9.87
C ILE A 313 2.54 21.78 11.24
N LEU A 314 3.37 22.19 12.21
CA LEU A 314 2.92 22.55 13.56
C LEU A 314 1.95 23.73 13.53
N ASP A 315 2.24 24.75 12.74
CA ASP A 315 1.42 25.97 12.64
C ASP A 315 0.12 25.77 11.83
N ALA A 316 0.02 24.71 11.02
CA ALA A 316 -1.16 24.42 10.22
C ALA A 316 -2.38 24.04 11.08
N LYS A 317 -3.54 24.61 10.80
CA LYS A 317 -4.84 24.15 11.33
C LYS A 317 -5.43 23.08 10.40
N LEU A 318 -5.75 21.91 10.93
CA LEU A 318 -6.46 20.91 10.15
C LEU A 318 -7.84 21.43 9.77
N ALA A 319 -8.25 21.16 8.54
CA ALA A 319 -9.61 21.43 8.08
C ALA A 319 -10.59 20.52 8.81
N LEU A 320 -11.78 21.04 9.06
CA LEU A 320 -12.92 20.24 9.47
C LEU A 320 -13.39 19.37 8.30
N TRP A 321 -13.43 18.07 8.49
CA TRP A 321 -14.04 17.18 7.50
C TRP A 321 -15.54 17.54 7.29
N PRO A 322 -16.12 17.36 6.08
CA PRO A 322 -17.45 17.84 5.70
C PRO A 322 -18.65 17.39 6.50
N SER A 323 -18.48 16.40 7.34
CA SER A 323 -19.35 16.14 8.46
C SER A 323 -18.45 15.65 9.60
N LYS A 324 -18.98 15.36 10.78
CA LYS A 324 -18.37 14.56 11.86
C LYS A 324 -17.98 13.15 11.40
N TRP A 325 -17.25 13.06 10.27
CA TRP A 325 -16.76 11.92 9.47
C TRP A 325 -15.86 10.98 10.25
N PHE A 326 -15.63 11.33 11.49
CA PHE A 326 -14.63 10.82 12.35
C PHE A 326 -15.18 10.82 13.77
N GLU A 327 -16.41 10.38 14.06
CA GLU A 327 -16.78 10.09 15.47
C GLU A 327 -15.75 9.12 16.13
N ALA A 328 -15.10 8.26 15.34
CA ALA A 328 -13.95 7.45 15.76
C ALA A 328 -12.66 8.26 16.10
N PHE A 329 -12.56 9.49 15.60
CA PHE A 329 -11.52 10.46 15.91
C PHE A 329 -12.10 11.77 16.50
N GLU A 330 -13.39 11.83 16.90
CA GLU A 330 -13.99 12.98 17.59
C GLU A 330 -13.53 13.01 19.04
N TYR A 331 -12.98 11.91 19.51
CA TYR A 331 -12.04 11.90 20.64
C TYR A 331 -10.79 12.78 20.41
N LEU A 332 -10.55 13.28 19.18
CA LEU A 332 -9.55 14.31 18.86
C LEU A 332 -10.14 15.72 18.70
N TRP A 333 -11.46 15.87 18.53
CA TRP A 333 -12.09 17.17 18.35
C TRP A 333 -12.20 17.94 19.68
N GLU A 334 -12.47 17.26 20.80
CA GLU A 334 -12.31 17.87 22.15
C GLU A 334 -10.89 18.39 22.41
N VAL A 335 -9.96 18.05 21.52
CA VAL A 335 -8.54 18.30 21.61
C VAL A 335 -8.08 19.37 20.61
N ASN A 336 -9.00 20.08 19.95
CA ASN A 336 -8.68 21.26 19.12
C ASN A 336 -8.99 22.61 19.78
N GLU A 337 -8.92 22.63 21.12
CA GLU A 337 -8.17 23.67 21.86
C GLU A 337 -6.92 23.09 22.58
N GLY A 338 -6.45 21.87 22.28
CA GLY A 338 -5.42 21.27 23.14
C GLY A 338 -4.85 19.90 22.79
N ARG A 339 -4.36 19.73 21.54
CA ARG A 339 -3.48 18.64 21.05
C ARG A 339 -4.15 17.34 20.62
N TYR A 340 -4.41 17.19 19.32
CA TYR A 340 -3.89 15.96 18.73
C TYR A 340 -2.38 15.94 19.03
N ASN A 341 -2.01 15.23 20.11
CA ASN A 341 -0.64 14.94 20.49
C ASN A 341 -0.11 13.81 19.60
N GLY A 342 -0.72 13.63 18.42
CA GLY A 342 -0.17 12.87 17.33
C GLY A 342 1.15 13.50 16.99
N ARG A 343 2.16 12.65 16.87
CA ARG A 343 3.49 13.07 16.44
C ARG A 343 3.35 13.82 15.12
N ILE A 344 4.22 14.77 14.86
CA ILE A 344 4.20 15.64 13.67
C ILE A 344 4.00 14.89 12.33
N GLN A 345 4.37 13.61 12.26
CA GLN A 345 4.06 12.69 11.16
C GLN A 345 2.56 12.51 10.90
N GLU A 346 1.75 12.29 11.94
CA GLU A 346 0.31 12.06 11.78
C GLU A 346 -0.39 13.33 11.30
N LYS A 347 0.02 14.50 11.81
CA LYS A 347 -0.51 15.78 11.34
C LYS A 347 -0.16 16.04 9.87
N LEU A 348 1.04 15.65 9.45
CA LEU A 348 1.41 15.71 8.04
C LEU A 348 0.54 14.75 7.19
N ALA A 349 0.33 13.52 7.64
CA ALA A 349 -0.48 12.54 6.94
C ALA A 349 -1.93 13.04 6.75
N GLU A 350 -2.52 13.64 7.79
CA GLU A 350 -3.83 14.29 7.73
C GLU A 350 -3.83 15.48 6.75
N LEU A 351 -2.82 16.35 6.80
CA LEU A 351 -2.71 17.48 5.87
C LEU A 351 -2.66 17.02 4.41
N VAL A 352 -1.90 15.96 4.11
CA VAL A 352 -1.83 15.36 2.78
C VAL A 352 -3.18 14.75 2.36
N ALA A 353 -3.83 14.01 3.25
CA ALA A 353 -5.16 13.45 2.99
C ALA A 353 -6.19 14.54 2.70
N GLN A 354 -6.21 15.62 3.50
CA GLN A 354 -7.09 16.76 3.31
C GLN A 354 -6.79 17.53 2.02
N TYR A 355 -5.51 17.66 1.64
CA TYR A 355 -5.13 18.28 0.38
C TYR A 355 -5.69 17.54 -0.83
N VAL A 356 -5.69 16.21 -0.79
CA VAL A 356 -6.19 15.36 -1.87
C VAL A 356 -7.72 15.28 -1.87
N LEU A 357 -8.35 15.25 -0.68
CA LEU A 357 -9.75 14.85 -0.54
C LEU A 357 -10.70 16.00 -0.16
N ILE A 358 -10.24 17.07 0.48
CA ILE A 358 -11.03 18.28 0.81
C ILE A 358 -10.19 19.58 0.65
N PRO A 359 -9.59 19.81 -0.53
CA PRO A 359 -8.63 20.88 -0.75
C PRO A 359 -9.19 22.28 -0.47
N GLU A 360 -10.47 22.51 -0.76
CA GLU A 360 -11.09 23.84 -0.59
C GLU A 360 -11.24 24.21 0.89
N ARG A 361 -11.59 23.24 1.74
CA ARG A 361 -11.62 23.46 3.20
C ARG A 361 -10.23 23.63 3.78
N LEU A 362 -9.24 22.88 3.29
CA LEU A 362 -7.85 23.05 3.71
C LEU A 362 -7.32 24.44 3.32
N LYS A 363 -7.67 24.93 2.13
CA LYS A 363 -7.30 26.27 1.66
C LYS A 363 -7.85 27.38 2.55
N GLN A 364 -9.07 27.22 3.09
CA GLN A 364 -9.69 28.18 4.00
C GLN A 364 -9.11 28.10 5.42
N SER A 365 -8.96 26.88 5.96
CA SER A 365 -8.48 26.66 7.34
C SER A 365 -6.97 26.88 7.50
N SER A 366 -6.19 26.51 6.49
CA SER A 366 -4.72 26.57 6.45
C SER A 366 -4.18 26.97 5.07
N PRO A 367 -4.38 28.22 4.64
CA PRO A 367 -3.93 28.70 3.33
C PRO A 367 -2.42 28.55 3.11
N VAL A 368 -1.61 28.66 4.17
CA VAL A 368 -0.15 28.49 4.10
C VAL A 368 0.22 27.03 3.86
N ALA A 369 -0.38 26.09 4.62
CA ALA A 369 -0.12 24.67 4.46
C ALA A 369 -0.63 24.15 3.12
N TYR A 370 -1.81 24.61 2.67
CA TYR A 370 -2.34 24.32 1.34
C TYR A 370 -1.37 24.72 0.23
N ARG A 371 -0.86 25.97 0.24
CA ARG A 371 0.10 26.43 -0.76
C ARG A 371 1.40 25.65 -0.70
N TRP A 372 1.91 25.36 0.49
CA TRP A 372 3.10 24.54 0.68
C TRP A 372 2.91 23.13 0.09
N LEU A 373 1.80 22.46 0.38
CA LEU A 373 1.50 21.14 -0.18
C LEU A 373 1.40 21.22 -1.70
N ARG A 374 0.65 22.18 -2.23
CA ARG A 374 0.51 22.38 -3.68
C ARG A 374 1.86 22.59 -4.35
N ASP A 375 2.60 23.60 -3.92
CA ASP A 375 3.76 24.11 -4.64
C ASP A 375 5.00 23.23 -4.41
N ASP A 376 5.27 22.85 -3.15
CA ASP A 376 6.52 22.22 -2.76
C ASP A 376 6.41 20.68 -2.73
N VAL A 377 5.24 20.12 -2.38
CA VAL A 377 5.05 18.66 -2.26
C VAL A 377 4.45 18.05 -3.53
N PHE A 378 3.35 18.63 -4.02
CA PHE A 378 2.56 18.15 -5.16
C PHE A 378 2.95 18.83 -6.49
N LYS A 379 3.90 19.76 -6.48
CA LYS A 379 4.48 20.41 -7.68
C LYS A 379 3.44 21.06 -8.60
N GLY A 380 2.49 21.78 -8.01
CA GLY A 380 1.42 22.49 -8.69
C GLY A 380 0.19 21.64 -9.03
N VAL A 381 0.17 20.35 -8.70
CA VAL A 381 -1.02 19.49 -8.87
C VAL A 381 -2.10 19.90 -7.89
N GLU A 382 -3.25 20.38 -8.36
CA GLU A 382 -4.43 20.69 -7.53
C GLU A 382 -5.51 19.60 -7.69
N TYR A 383 -6.33 19.41 -6.65
CA TYR A 383 -7.37 18.40 -6.61
C TYR A 383 -8.76 19.03 -6.48
N GLN A 384 -9.76 18.28 -6.94
CA GLN A 384 -11.16 18.45 -6.59
C GLN A 384 -11.52 17.35 -5.59
N GLY A 385 -11.94 17.77 -4.41
CA GLY A 385 -12.28 16.89 -3.30
C GLY A 385 -13.78 16.70 -3.11
N TYR A 386 -14.16 16.07 -2.00
CA TYR A 386 -15.54 15.84 -1.60
C TYR A 386 -16.33 17.15 -1.49
N ASP A 387 -15.65 18.26 -1.21
CA ASP A 387 -16.23 19.61 -1.21
C ASP A 387 -16.83 20.01 -2.57
N SER A 388 -16.39 19.37 -3.66
CA SER A 388 -16.88 19.59 -5.01
C SER A 388 -17.83 18.49 -5.48
N CYS A 389 -18.19 17.51 -4.64
CA CYS A 389 -19.17 16.48 -4.98
C CYS A 389 -20.59 17.05 -4.92
N SER A 390 -21.29 17.06 -6.05
CA SER A 390 -22.72 17.41 -6.09
C SER A 390 -23.60 16.40 -5.35
N ALA A 391 -23.16 15.14 -5.28
CA ALA A 391 -23.76 14.07 -4.49
C ALA A 391 -22.64 13.20 -3.86
N PRO A 392 -22.19 13.50 -2.64
CA PRO A 392 -21.14 12.74 -1.96
C PRO A 392 -21.61 11.36 -1.42
N ILE A 393 -22.81 10.91 -1.80
CA ILE A 393 -23.59 9.84 -1.13
C ILE A 393 -23.20 8.44 -1.60
N THR A 394 -22.37 7.68 -0.89
CA THR A 394 -21.82 6.40 -1.42
C THR A 394 -22.86 5.29 -1.50
N LYS A 395 -23.95 5.43 -0.74
CA LYS A 395 -25.17 4.62 -0.82
C LYS A 395 -26.36 5.45 -0.30
N PRO A 396 -27.53 5.43 -0.99
CA PRO A 396 -28.76 6.01 -0.46
C PRO A 396 -29.25 5.26 0.78
N LEU A 397 -29.76 5.99 1.78
CA LEU A 397 -30.36 5.40 2.97
C LEU A 397 -31.69 4.72 2.62
N ASP A 398 -31.94 3.54 3.19
CA ASP A 398 -33.26 2.92 3.14
C ASP A 398 -34.27 3.64 4.06
N PHE A 399 -35.55 3.23 4.00
CA PHE A 399 -36.61 3.88 4.77
C PHE A 399 -36.38 3.84 6.28
N TRP A 400 -35.85 2.73 6.81
CA TRP A 400 -35.59 2.56 8.23
C TRP A 400 -34.36 3.35 8.66
N GLU A 401 -33.31 3.34 7.84
CA GLU A 401 -32.14 4.20 7.98
C GLU A 401 -32.61 5.69 8.00
N ASP A 402 -33.36 6.17 7.01
CA ASP A 402 -33.87 7.56 6.98
C ASP A 402 -34.77 7.91 8.19
N ALA A 403 -35.65 7.00 8.61
CA ALA A 403 -36.55 7.22 9.74
C ALA A 403 -35.81 7.32 11.08
N VAL A 404 -34.81 6.47 11.29
CA VAL A 404 -33.96 6.51 12.50
C VAL A 404 -33.07 7.76 12.50
N ALA A 405 -32.56 8.19 11.35
CA ALA A 405 -31.80 9.45 11.23
C ALA A 405 -32.64 10.67 11.64
N LYS A 406 -33.91 10.73 11.21
CA LYS A 406 -34.83 11.84 11.51
C LYS A 406 -35.10 12.03 13.00
N VAL A 407 -35.18 10.94 13.78
CA VAL A 407 -35.46 10.99 15.23
C VAL A 407 -34.24 11.44 16.04
N LEU A 408 -33.04 11.27 15.49
CA LEU A 408 -31.77 11.43 16.18
C LEU A 408 -31.00 12.70 15.81
N GLY A 409 -31.53 13.49 14.88
CA GLY A 409 -31.03 14.81 14.44
C GLY A 409 -31.78 16.01 15.03
N GLN A 410 -32.65 15.78 16.02
CA GLN A 410 -33.12 16.79 16.98
C GLN A 410 -32.22 16.74 18.21
#